data_AF-F3MBK9-F1
#
_entry.id   AF-F3MBK9-F1
#
_cell.length_a   1.000
_cell.length_b   1.000
_cell.length_c   1.000
_cell.angle_alpha   90.00
_cell.angle_beta   90.00
_cell.angle_gamma   90.00
#
_symmetry.space_group_name_H-M   'P 1'
#
loop_
_entity.id
_entity.type
_entity.pdbx_description
1 polymer ?
#
loop_
_entity_poly.entity_id
_entity_poly.type
_entity_poly.pdbx_seq_one_letter_code
_entity_poly.pdbx_strand_id
1 'polypeptide(L)'
;MKLNEINDAEGEAIIRIIDALPLLEQIATYRKPGEYDFRKLFPAEYAQFTLDAALLRDSGVQFVQRFGYWAGKVAEEMTNSDRVHSEFAFGSRQSRKQTAALSRAAAKLERAYHALVKEVTAR
;
A
#
# COMPACT_ATOMS: atom_id res chain seq x y z
N MET A 1 -30.39 7.45 -8.62
CA MET A 1 -29.06 7.99 -8.27
C MET A 1 -28.12 6.80 -8.15
N LYS A 2 -27.24 6.54 -9.13
CA LYS A 2 -26.31 5.40 -9.08
C LYS A 2 -25.22 5.73 -8.06
N LEU A 3 -25.31 5.14 -6.87
CA LEU A 3 -24.46 5.47 -5.73
C LEU A 3 -23.09 4.76 -5.72
N ASN A 4 -22.75 3.93 -6.71
CA ASN A 4 -21.61 3.00 -6.61
C ASN A 4 -20.96 2.67 -7.96
N GLU A 5 -20.54 3.67 -8.72
CA GLU A 5 -19.72 3.42 -9.92
C GLU A 5 -18.33 4.01 -9.70
N ILE A 6 -17.31 3.17 -9.96
CA ILE A 6 -15.91 3.56 -9.99
C ILE A 6 -15.77 4.52 -11.17
N ASN A 7 -15.26 5.73 -10.94
CA ASN A 7 -15.01 6.67 -12.03
C ASN A 7 -13.69 6.36 -12.76
N ASP A 8 -13.47 6.96 -13.92
CA ASP A 8 -12.29 6.68 -14.75
C ASP A 8 -10.97 6.93 -13.99
N ALA A 9 -10.88 8.02 -13.23
CA ALA A 9 -9.69 8.34 -12.46
C ALA A 9 -9.40 7.32 -11.34
N GLU A 10 -10.44 6.82 -10.67
CA GLU A 10 -10.32 5.73 -9.70
C GLU A 10 -9.92 4.42 -10.38
N GLY A 11 -10.49 4.10 -11.54
CA GLY A 11 -10.13 2.92 -12.32
C GLY A 11 -8.66 2.92 -12.74
N GLU A 12 -8.17 4.06 -13.25
CA GLU A 12 -6.75 4.22 -13.59
C GLU A 12 -5.83 4.14 -12.36
N ALA A 13 -6.20 4.78 -11.25
CA ALA A 13 -5.42 4.73 -10.02
C ALA A 13 -5.35 3.31 -9.45
N ILE A 14 -6.44 2.52 -9.55
CA ILE A 14 -6.44 1.11 -9.19
C ILE A 14 -5.40 0.33 -10.01
N ILE A 15 -5.41 0.50 -11.33
CA ILE A 15 -4.48 -0.19 -12.24
C ILE A 15 -3.04 0.18 -11.89
N ARG A 16 -2.73 1.48 -11.73
CA ARG A 16 -1.39 1.96 -11.37
C ARG A 16 -0.89 1.41 -10.04
N ILE A 17 -1.77 1.30 -9.02
CA ILE A 17 -1.40 0.68 -7.74
C ILE A 17 -1.10 -0.81 -7.92
N ILE A 18 -1.93 -1.54 -8.69
CA ILE A 18 -1.73 -2.97 -8.96
C ILE A 18 -0.40 -3.21 -9.68
N ASP A 19 -0.10 -2.42 -10.70
CA ASP A 19 1.14 -2.51 -11.48
C ASP A 19 2.39 -2.21 -10.64
N ALA A 20 2.25 -1.45 -9.55
CA ALA A 20 3.32 -1.16 -8.61
C ALA A 20 3.50 -2.24 -7.51
N LEU A 21 2.53 -3.15 -7.31
CA LEU A 21 2.65 -4.20 -6.29
C LEU A 21 3.87 -5.12 -6.47
N PRO A 22 4.25 -5.55 -7.69
CA PRO A 22 5.47 -6.32 -7.91
C PRO A 22 6.74 -5.59 -7.46
N LEU A 23 6.80 -4.26 -7.63
CA LEU A 23 7.92 -3.46 -7.15
C LEU A 23 7.98 -3.48 -5.61
N LEU A 24 6.84 -3.30 -4.94
CA LEU A 24 6.77 -3.39 -3.48
C LEU A 24 7.19 -4.78 -2.96
N GLU A 25 6.76 -5.84 -3.64
CA GLU A 25 7.15 -7.22 -3.33
C GLU A 25 8.66 -7.44 -3.51
N GLN A 26 9.26 -6.94 -4.59
CA GLN A 26 10.71 -7.00 -4.81
C GLN A 26 11.47 -6.27 -3.70
N ILE A 27 11.04 -5.06 -3.34
CA ILE A 27 11.65 -4.29 -2.25
C ILE A 27 11.53 -5.07 -0.93
N ALA A 28 10.37 -5.66 -0.65
CA ALA A 28 10.14 -6.43 0.58
C ALA A 28 10.93 -7.75 0.63
N THR A 29 11.15 -8.39 -0.52
CA THR A 29 11.80 -9.71 -0.63
C THR A 29 13.31 -9.61 -0.60
N TYR A 30 13.89 -8.67 -1.36
CA TYR A 30 15.34 -8.63 -1.59
C TYR A 30 16.08 -7.69 -0.64
N ARG A 31 15.36 -6.87 0.13
CA ARG A 31 15.97 -5.95 1.10
C ARG A 31 15.70 -6.38 2.53
N LYS A 32 16.65 -6.07 3.41
CA LYS A 32 16.51 -6.37 4.84
C LYS A 32 15.39 -5.50 5.41
N PRO A 33 14.64 -5.98 6.42
CA PRO A 33 13.66 -5.13 7.09
C PRO A 33 14.34 -3.87 7.66
N GLY A 34 13.81 -2.70 7.28
CA GLY A 34 14.40 -1.41 7.64
C GLY A 34 15.41 -0.84 6.64
N GLU A 35 15.61 -1.52 5.51
CA GLU A 35 16.34 -1.02 4.35
C GLU A 35 15.42 -1.06 3.12
N TYR A 36 14.14 -0.71 3.24
CA TYR A 36 13.24 -0.71 2.08
C TYR A 36 13.54 0.49 1.17
N ASP A 37 13.80 1.66 1.75
CA ASP A 37 14.10 2.95 1.10
C ASP A 37 13.23 3.26 -0.12
N PHE A 38 11.96 2.84 -0.13
CA PHE A 38 11.10 2.94 -1.32
C PHE A 38 11.03 4.39 -1.85
N ARG A 39 10.84 5.35 -0.94
CA ARG A 39 10.82 6.79 -1.27
C ARG A 39 12.14 7.32 -1.84
N LYS A 40 13.28 6.76 -1.45
CA LYS A 40 14.60 7.23 -1.85
C LYS A 40 15.06 6.59 -3.16
N LEU A 41 14.81 5.30 -3.34
CA LEU A 41 15.22 4.56 -4.54
C LEU A 41 14.27 4.75 -5.71
N PHE A 42 12.97 4.88 -5.44
CA PHE A 42 11.91 4.97 -6.46
C PHE A 42 11.02 6.18 -6.15
N PRO A 43 11.55 7.41 -6.17
CA PRO A 43 10.83 8.59 -5.72
C PRO A 43 9.60 8.91 -6.57
N ALA A 44 9.65 8.64 -7.88
CA ALA A 44 8.54 8.88 -8.80
C ALA A 44 7.41 7.86 -8.55
N GLU A 45 7.75 6.60 -8.43
CA GLU A 45 6.83 5.49 -8.15
C GLU A 45 6.19 5.66 -6.77
N TYR A 46 6.99 6.04 -5.75
CA TYR A 46 6.47 6.37 -4.42
C TYR A 46 5.47 7.53 -4.46
N ALA A 47 5.83 8.63 -5.14
CA ALA A 47 4.96 9.80 -5.26
C ALA A 47 3.64 9.45 -5.97
N GLN A 48 3.71 8.73 -7.08
CA GLN A 48 2.53 8.32 -7.82
C GLN A 48 1.67 7.34 -7.01
N PHE A 49 2.27 6.33 -6.40
CA PHE A 49 1.58 5.33 -5.59
C PHE A 49 0.84 5.95 -4.40
N THR A 50 1.49 6.90 -3.70
CA THR A 50 0.87 7.59 -2.56
C THR A 50 -0.24 8.55 -3.00
N LEU A 51 -0.10 9.19 -4.16
CA LEU A 51 -1.14 10.04 -4.76
C LEU A 51 -2.36 9.21 -5.16
N ASP A 52 -2.16 8.10 -5.87
CA ASP A 52 -3.25 7.19 -6.27
C ASP A 52 -3.93 6.59 -5.03
N ALA A 53 -3.17 6.16 -4.03
CA ALA A 53 -3.73 5.65 -2.79
C ALA A 53 -4.58 6.69 -2.04
N ALA A 54 -4.15 7.95 -2.04
CA ALA A 54 -4.92 9.05 -1.44
C ALA A 54 -6.22 9.32 -2.22
N LEU A 55 -6.15 9.36 -3.55
CA LEU A 55 -7.33 9.51 -4.41
C LEU A 55 -8.35 8.41 -4.13
N LEU A 56 -7.92 7.15 -4.10
CA LEU A 56 -8.83 6.02 -3.85
C LEU A 56 -9.40 6.03 -2.43
N ARG A 57 -8.61 6.44 -1.42
CA ARG A 57 -9.06 6.53 -0.02
C ARG A 57 -10.24 7.49 0.16
N ASP A 58 -10.31 8.52 -0.68
CA ASP A 58 -11.37 9.53 -0.64
C ASP A 58 -12.56 9.16 -1.54
N SER A 59 -12.54 7.97 -2.16
CA SER A 59 -13.65 7.43 -2.96
C SER A 59 -14.94 7.30 -2.17
N GLY A 60 -16.06 7.57 -2.84
CA GLY A 60 -17.40 7.26 -2.32
C GLY A 60 -17.73 5.76 -2.33
N VAL A 61 -16.93 4.93 -3.00
CA VAL A 61 -17.13 3.48 -3.11
C VAL A 61 -16.34 2.75 -2.02
N GLN A 62 -17.04 2.11 -1.08
CA GLN A 62 -16.43 1.58 0.16
C GLN A 62 -15.25 0.61 -0.08
N PHE A 63 -15.35 -0.28 -1.07
CA PHE A 63 -14.28 -1.25 -1.35
C PHE A 63 -13.06 -0.59 -2.01
N VAL A 64 -13.26 0.44 -2.83
CA VAL A 64 -12.19 1.28 -3.42
C VAL A 64 -11.49 2.07 -2.33
N GLN A 65 -12.26 2.75 -1.47
CA GLN A 65 -11.75 3.44 -0.30
C GLN A 65 -10.89 2.54 0.59
N ARG A 66 -11.36 1.32 0.85
CA ARG A 66 -10.61 0.37 1.67
C ARG A 66 -9.31 -0.08 1.00
N PHE A 67 -9.32 -0.29 -0.32
CA PHE A 67 -8.13 -0.62 -1.08
C PHE A 67 -7.10 0.53 -1.04
N GLY A 68 -7.53 1.76 -1.34
CA GLY A 68 -6.69 2.96 -1.25
C GLY A 68 -6.08 3.18 0.14
N TYR A 69 -6.89 3.03 1.20
CA TYR A 69 -6.41 3.14 2.58
C TYR A 69 -5.26 2.17 2.88
N TRP A 70 -5.42 0.88 2.53
CA TRP A 70 -4.39 -0.11 2.83
C TRP A 70 -3.18 -0.02 1.91
N ALA A 71 -3.34 0.44 0.66
CA ALA A 71 -2.24 0.73 -0.23
C ALA A 71 -1.35 1.82 0.38
N GLY A 72 -1.94 2.96 0.76
CA GLY A 72 -1.22 4.06 1.42
C GLY A 72 -0.55 3.61 2.72
N LYS A 73 -1.23 2.76 3.52
CA LYS A 73 -0.65 2.22 4.75
C LYS A 73 0.58 1.35 4.52
N VAL A 74 0.64 0.55 3.46
CA VAL A 74 1.86 -0.24 3.17
C VAL A 74 3.06 0.69 2.92
N ALA A 75 2.90 1.73 2.08
CA ALA A 75 3.98 2.68 1.81
C ALA A 75 4.42 3.46 3.07
N GLU A 76 3.47 3.83 3.92
CA GLU A 76 3.73 4.46 5.23
C GLU A 76 4.53 3.52 6.15
N GLU A 77 4.09 2.26 6.30
CA GLU A 77 4.77 1.31 7.18
C GLU A 77 6.14 0.87 6.68
N MET A 78 6.39 0.86 5.36
CA MET A 78 7.73 0.71 4.81
C MET A 78 8.63 1.88 5.22
N THR A 79 8.14 3.11 5.05
CA THR A 79 8.87 4.34 5.45
C THR A 79 9.16 4.36 6.96
N ASN A 80 8.18 3.96 7.77
CA ASN A 80 8.34 3.85 9.22
C ASN A 80 9.32 2.73 9.61
N SER A 81 9.38 1.64 8.84
CA SER A 81 10.37 0.57 9.07
C SER A 81 11.78 1.08 8.88
N ASP A 82 12.03 1.84 7.81
CA ASP A 82 13.34 2.47 7.56
C ASP A 82 13.74 3.40 8.71
N ARG A 83 12.80 4.22 9.20
CA ARG A 83 13.03 5.12 10.34
C ARG A 83 13.28 4.36 11.65
N VAL A 84 12.50 3.31 11.94
CA VAL A 84 12.67 2.54 13.17
C VAL A 84 14.01 1.82 13.17
N HIS A 85 14.47 1.31 12.04
CA HIS A 85 15.74 0.60 11.95
C HIS A 85 16.96 1.52 11.85
N SER A 86 16.78 2.82 11.59
CA SER A 86 17.84 3.81 11.77
C SER A 86 18.03 4.23 13.23
N GLU A 87 16.96 4.16 14.04
CA GLU A 87 16.99 4.56 15.46
C GLU A 87 17.19 3.37 16.43
N PHE A 88 16.75 2.17 16.07
CA PHE A 88 16.72 1.00 16.96
C PHE A 88 17.36 -0.23 16.30
N ALA A 89 18.04 -1.04 17.11
CA ALA A 89 18.62 -2.30 16.65
C ALA A 89 17.55 -3.26 16.10
N PHE A 90 17.92 -4.01 15.06
CA PHE A 90 17.11 -5.10 14.52
C PHE A 90 16.73 -6.09 15.62
N GLY A 91 15.45 -6.45 15.71
CA GLY A 91 14.95 -7.37 16.75
C GLY A 91 14.64 -6.70 18.10
N SER A 92 14.84 -5.39 18.26
CA SER A 92 14.32 -4.63 19.41
C SER A 92 12.78 -4.69 19.48
N ARG A 93 12.19 -4.31 20.62
CA ARG A 93 10.72 -4.28 20.77
C ARG A 93 10.07 -3.37 19.71
N GLN A 94 10.69 -2.23 19.43
CA GLN A 94 10.26 -1.25 18.44
C GLN A 94 10.36 -1.82 17.02
N SER A 95 11.50 -2.42 16.66
CA SER A 95 11.68 -3.12 15.38
C SER A 95 10.63 -4.21 15.18
N ARG A 96 10.43 -5.11 16.16
CA ARG A 96 9.40 -6.16 16.07
C ARG A 96 7.97 -5.62 15.92
N LYS A 97 7.65 -4.54 16.65
CA LYS A 97 6.34 -3.87 16.54
C LYS A 97 6.13 -3.33 15.13
N GLN A 98 7.17 -2.74 14.54
CA GLN A 98 7.12 -2.16 13.21
C GLN A 98 7.02 -3.22 12.13
N THR A 99 7.79 -4.31 12.21
CA THR A 99 7.66 -5.46 11.31
C THR A 99 6.23 -6.02 11.34
N ALA A 100 5.64 -6.18 12.54
CA ALA A 100 4.27 -6.65 12.67
C ALA A 100 3.23 -5.68 12.08
N ALA A 101 3.47 -4.36 12.16
CA ALA A 101 2.61 -3.35 11.55
C ALA A 101 2.65 -3.43 10.02
N LEU A 102 3.84 -3.55 9.42
CA LEU A 102 4.00 -3.72 7.98
C LEU A 102 3.36 -5.03 7.48
N SER A 103 3.61 -6.17 8.14
CA SER A 103 2.97 -7.45 7.79
C SER A 103 1.45 -7.36 7.88
N ARG A 104 0.91 -6.65 8.89
CA ARG A 104 -0.53 -6.44 9.01
C ARG A 104 -1.08 -5.57 7.89
N ALA A 105 -0.37 -4.50 7.50
CA ALA A 105 -0.77 -3.64 6.40
C ALA A 105 -0.81 -4.42 5.07
N ALA A 106 0.24 -5.21 4.79
CA ALA A 106 0.30 -6.06 3.59
C ALA A 106 -0.85 -7.07 3.52
N ALA A 107 -1.10 -7.82 4.60
CA ALA A 107 -2.21 -8.78 4.65
C ALA A 107 -3.58 -8.13 4.52
N LYS A 108 -3.73 -6.87 4.95
CA LYS A 108 -4.98 -6.12 4.81
C LYS A 108 -5.14 -5.54 3.41
N LEU A 109 -4.05 -5.12 2.77
CA LEU A 109 -4.04 -4.72 1.36
C LEU A 109 -4.42 -5.89 0.46
N GLU A 110 -3.83 -7.06 0.66
CA GLU A 110 -4.17 -8.29 -0.08
C GLU A 110 -5.67 -8.62 0.04
N ARG A 111 -6.23 -8.58 1.26
CA ARG A 111 -7.67 -8.79 1.45
C ARG A 111 -8.53 -7.73 0.77
N ALA A 112 -8.11 -6.47 0.80
CA ALA A 112 -8.82 -5.38 0.13
C ALA A 112 -8.76 -5.53 -1.40
N TYR A 113 -7.62 -5.98 -1.93
CA TYR A 113 -7.45 -6.31 -3.34
C TYR A 113 -8.38 -7.44 -3.78
N HIS A 114 -8.44 -8.55 -3.04
CA HIS A 114 -9.37 -9.63 -3.37
C HIS A 114 -10.85 -9.20 -3.32
N ALA A 115 -11.21 -8.34 -2.36
CA ALA A 115 -12.56 -7.79 -2.28
C ALA A 115 -12.85 -6.89 -3.50
N LEU A 116 -11.90 -6.02 -3.88
CA LEU A 116 -12.00 -5.19 -5.07
C LEU A 116 -12.19 -6.05 -6.33
N VAL A 117 -11.33 -7.05 -6.55
CA VAL A 117 -11.43 -7.95 -7.71
C VAL A 117 -12.80 -8.63 -7.75
N LYS A 118 -13.28 -9.16 -6.62
CA LYS A 118 -14.60 -9.81 -6.55
C LYS A 118 -15.73 -8.87 -6.96
N GLU A 119 -15.71 -7.61 -6.51
CA GLU A 119 -16.75 -6.63 -6.84
C GLU A 119 -16.70 -6.16 -8.29
N VAL A 120 -15.50 -6.15 -8.90
CA VAL A 120 -15.31 -5.77 -10.30
C VAL A 120 -15.67 -6.93 -11.25
N THR A 121 -15.39 -8.17 -10.90
CA THR A 121 -15.65 -9.35 -11.76
C THR A 121 -17.04 -9.96 -11.59
N ALA A 122 -17.77 -9.63 -10.52
CA ALA A 122 -19.15 -10.06 -10.32
C ALA A 122 -20.18 -9.20 -11.11
N ARG A 123 -19.72 -8.14 -11.77
CA ARG A 123 -20.51 -7.29 -12.68
C ARG A 123 -20.40 -7.80 -14.11
#